data_AF-J7T8I9-F1
#
_entry.id   AF-J7T8I9-F1
#
_cell.length_a   1.000
_cell.length_b   1.000
_cell.length_c   1.000
_cell.angle_alpha   90.00
_cell.angle_beta   90.00
_cell.angle_gamma   90.00
#
_symmetry.space_group_name_H-M   'P 1'
#
loop_
_entity.id
_entity.type
_entity.pdbx_description
1 polymer ?
#
loop_
_entity_poly.entity_id
_entity_poly.type
_entity_poly.pdbx_seq_one_letter_code
_entity_poly.pdbx_strand_id
1 'polypeptide(L)'
;MRYVLHRRQRSDEADEDLAESIEKLKKELQQSADTIIKRLGSHVTKLEGLLREADDRRVRLETRVADAQRLEWALRQRIEELERRLRDLGQTASVPAAPKAIPAVETPASPMPQVQEARRTDGDEFAAVLHASILREQARAVAEPPAQPYTTGAAPQVYVPPAPRAALPQERPAPPPPTHGQPMPLQRTQLPDTAVPPPPAPPIEPEAPAKEDEAIIKARALLRAGRTIEQVARETGVEIGALRLMKQMTQRD
;
A
#
# COMPACT_ATOMS: atom_id res chain seq x y z
N MET A 1 -30.52 -36.68 62.18
CA MET A 1 -30.53 -37.32 60.85
C MET A 1 -30.75 -36.33 59.70
N ARG A 2 -31.84 -35.55 59.66
CA ARG A 2 -32.16 -34.64 58.53
C ARG A 2 -31.01 -33.68 58.14
N TYR A 3 -30.26 -33.12 59.10
CA TYR A 3 -29.17 -32.16 58.84
C TYR A 3 -27.95 -32.77 58.11
N VAL A 4 -27.64 -34.06 58.34
CA VAL A 4 -26.50 -34.74 57.70
C VAL A 4 -26.79 -35.00 56.22
N LEU A 5 -28.03 -35.37 55.89
CA LEU A 5 -28.47 -35.51 54.50
C LEU A 5 -28.42 -34.18 53.74
N HIS A 6 -28.88 -33.07 54.34
CA HIS A 6 -28.84 -31.77 53.66
C HIS A 6 -27.41 -31.25 53.48
N ARG A 7 -26.49 -31.54 54.42
CA ARG A 7 -25.09 -31.16 54.28
C ARG A 7 -24.39 -31.95 53.17
N ARG A 8 -24.68 -33.24 53.06
CA ARG A 8 -24.15 -34.11 51.99
C ARG A 8 -24.74 -33.75 50.63
N GLN A 9 -26.03 -33.45 50.58
CA GLN A 9 -26.69 -33.00 49.36
C GLN A 9 -26.10 -31.68 48.85
N ARG A 10 -25.85 -30.69 49.74
CA ARG A 10 -25.17 -29.44 49.36
C ARG A 10 -23.72 -29.61 48.91
N SER A 11 -23.00 -30.62 49.42
CA SER A 11 -21.63 -30.88 48.92
C SER A 11 -21.65 -31.53 47.54
N ASP A 12 -22.57 -32.47 47.32
CA ASP A 12 -22.72 -33.13 46.03
C ASP A 12 -23.15 -32.12 44.95
N GLU A 13 -24.08 -31.21 45.28
CA GLU A 13 -24.48 -30.08 44.42
C GLU A 13 -23.30 -29.14 44.10
N ALA A 14 -22.44 -28.83 45.08
CA ALA A 14 -21.27 -27.97 44.86
C ALA A 14 -20.18 -28.62 44.00
N ASP A 15 -20.02 -29.95 44.09
CA ASP A 15 -19.10 -30.71 43.26
C ASP A 15 -19.60 -30.79 41.81
N GLU A 16 -20.93 -30.91 41.61
CA GLU A 16 -21.57 -30.81 40.29
C GLU A 16 -21.38 -29.43 39.66
N ASP A 17 -21.64 -28.35 40.40
CA ASP A 17 -21.43 -26.97 39.94
C ASP A 17 -19.96 -26.71 39.54
N LEU A 18 -19.00 -27.28 40.29
CA LEU A 18 -17.58 -27.17 39.98
C LEU A 18 -17.23 -27.90 38.69
N ALA A 19 -17.77 -29.11 38.49
CA ALA A 19 -17.56 -29.87 37.26
C ALA A 19 -18.13 -29.12 36.04
N GLU A 20 -19.32 -28.54 36.17
CA GLU A 20 -19.94 -27.72 35.13
C GLU A 20 -19.10 -26.48 34.80
N SER A 21 -18.56 -25.80 35.82
CA SER A 21 -17.68 -24.64 35.65
C SER A 21 -16.37 -25.00 34.93
N ILE A 22 -15.74 -26.12 35.29
CA ILE A 22 -14.53 -26.62 34.62
C ILE A 22 -14.83 -26.96 33.16
N GLU A 23 -15.96 -27.61 32.89
CA GLU A 23 -16.34 -27.95 31.53
C GLU A 23 -16.63 -26.70 30.69
N LYS A 24 -17.28 -25.69 31.28
CA LYS A 24 -17.51 -24.40 30.65
C LYS A 24 -16.19 -23.68 30.34
N LEU A 25 -15.27 -23.62 31.31
CA LEU A 25 -13.95 -23.02 31.09
C LEU A 25 -13.17 -23.73 29.98
N LYS A 26 -13.22 -25.07 29.94
CA LYS A 26 -12.60 -25.86 28.87
C LYS A 26 -13.20 -25.52 27.50
N LYS A 27 -14.53 -25.37 27.41
CA LYS A 27 -15.23 -24.97 26.17
C LYS A 27 -14.84 -23.56 25.75
N GLU A 28 -14.79 -22.60 26.68
CA GLU A 28 -14.39 -21.23 26.40
C GLU A 28 -12.92 -21.13 25.98
N LEU A 29 -12.03 -21.87 26.64
CA LEU A 29 -10.62 -21.93 26.27
C LEU A 29 -10.44 -22.54 24.88
N GLN A 30 -11.16 -23.62 24.58
CA GLN A 30 -11.14 -24.25 23.26
C GLN A 30 -11.65 -23.27 22.19
N GLN A 31 -12.77 -22.58 22.44
CA GLN A 31 -13.32 -21.58 21.53
C GLN A 31 -12.36 -20.40 21.31
N SER A 32 -11.70 -19.94 22.37
CA SER A 32 -10.68 -18.90 22.30
C SER A 32 -9.49 -19.36 21.45
N ALA A 33 -8.99 -20.56 21.69
CA ALA A 33 -7.90 -21.16 20.92
C ALA A 33 -8.27 -21.30 19.44
N ASP A 34 -9.45 -21.84 19.12
CA ASP A 34 -9.92 -22.00 17.74
C ASP A 34 -10.06 -20.66 17.02
N THR A 35 -10.48 -19.61 17.75
CA THR A 35 -10.56 -18.25 17.20
C THR A 35 -9.17 -17.68 16.90
N ILE A 36 -8.21 -17.88 17.81
CA ILE A 36 -6.82 -17.46 17.61
C ILE A 36 -6.19 -18.21 16.44
N ILE A 37 -6.38 -19.52 16.35
CA ILE A 37 -5.86 -20.36 15.27
C ILE A 37 -6.40 -19.89 13.92
N LYS A 38 -7.72 -19.63 13.82
CA LYS A 38 -8.33 -19.10 12.59
C LYS A 38 -7.74 -17.74 12.21
N ARG A 39 -7.60 -16.83 13.19
CA ARG A 39 -7.04 -15.49 12.94
C ARG A 39 -5.58 -15.57 12.49
N LEU A 40 -4.77 -16.38 13.17
CA LEU A 40 -3.37 -16.59 12.81
C LEU A 40 -3.25 -17.25 11.43
N GLY A 41 -4.08 -18.25 11.12
CA GLY A 41 -4.15 -18.86 9.79
C GLY A 41 -4.42 -17.82 8.70
N SER A 42 -5.43 -16.98 8.88
CA SER A 42 -5.74 -15.90 7.92
C SER A 42 -4.59 -14.90 7.79
N HIS A 43 -3.91 -14.54 8.88
CA HIS A 43 -2.76 -13.65 8.85
C HIS A 43 -1.57 -14.29 8.12
N VAL A 44 -1.28 -15.57 8.38
CA VAL A 44 -0.20 -16.32 7.70
C VAL A 44 -0.46 -16.36 6.20
N THR A 45 -1.66 -16.76 5.77
CA THR A 45 -2.03 -16.75 4.34
C THR A 45 -1.88 -15.36 3.71
N LYS A 46 -2.26 -14.30 4.42
CA LYS A 46 -2.07 -12.93 3.93
C LYS A 46 -0.59 -12.55 3.81
N LEU A 47 0.24 -12.91 4.79
CA LEU A 47 1.68 -12.64 4.77
C LEU A 47 2.39 -13.43 3.67
N GLU A 48 2.02 -14.69 3.48
CA GLU A 48 2.52 -15.52 2.37
C GLU A 48 2.16 -14.90 1.01
N GLY A 49 0.93 -14.38 0.87
CA GLY A 49 0.51 -13.66 -0.33
C GLY A 49 1.34 -12.40 -0.60
N LEU A 50 1.56 -11.57 0.43
CA LEU A 50 2.38 -10.37 0.32
C LEU A 50 3.86 -10.68 0.02
N LEU A 51 4.40 -11.74 0.62
CA LEU A 51 5.76 -12.19 0.35
C LEU A 51 5.91 -12.62 -1.10
N ARG A 52 4.97 -13.43 -1.60
CA ARG A 52 4.94 -13.86 -3.00
C ARG A 52 4.82 -12.68 -3.97
N GLU A 53 3.97 -11.71 -3.66
CA GLU A 53 3.84 -10.51 -4.47
C GLU A 53 5.12 -9.65 -4.46
N ALA A 54 5.78 -9.52 -3.31
CA ALA A 54 7.05 -8.82 -3.21
C ALA A 54 8.14 -9.51 -4.05
N ASP A 55 8.22 -10.84 -4.01
CA ASP A 55 9.14 -11.62 -4.84
C ASP A 55 8.85 -11.47 -6.33
N ASP A 56 7.57 -11.52 -6.74
CA ASP A 56 7.18 -11.29 -8.14
C ASP A 56 7.58 -9.88 -8.61
N ARG A 57 7.36 -8.87 -7.77
CA ARG A 57 7.79 -7.48 -8.05
C ARG A 57 9.32 -7.39 -8.14
N ARG A 58 10.05 -8.10 -7.27
CA ARG A 58 11.52 -8.15 -7.28
C ARG A 58 12.03 -8.72 -8.61
N VAL A 59 11.52 -9.87 -9.03
CA VAL A 59 11.93 -10.53 -10.29
C VAL A 59 11.64 -9.64 -11.50
N ARG A 60 10.50 -8.93 -11.52
CA ARG A 60 10.19 -7.96 -12.59
C ARG A 60 11.19 -6.81 -12.61
N LEU A 61 11.57 -6.27 -11.46
CA LEU A 61 12.57 -5.20 -11.37
C LEU A 61 13.96 -5.69 -11.77
N GLU A 62 14.38 -6.87 -11.33
CA GLU A 62 15.64 -7.51 -11.74
C GLU A 62 15.71 -7.67 -13.26
N THR A 63 14.60 -8.10 -13.89
CA THR A 63 14.51 -8.22 -15.36
C THR A 63 14.67 -6.85 -16.03
N ARG A 64 13.95 -5.83 -15.55
CA ARG A 64 14.07 -4.45 -16.08
C ARG A 64 15.48 -3.88 -15.92
N VAL A 65 16.14 -4.18 -14.81
CA VAL A 65 17.53 -3.77 -14.56
C VAL A 65 18.47 -4.47 -15.53
N ALA A 66 18.31 -5.79 -15.74
CA ALA A 66 19.11 -6.53 -16.70
C ALA A 66 18.94 -6.00 -18.13
N ASP A 67 17.71 -5.67 -18.54
CA ASP A 67 17.44 -5.09 -19.85
C ASP A 67 18.01 -3.68 -20.01
N ALA A 68 17.92 -2.84 -18.97
CA ALA A 68 18.54 -1.53 -18.95
C ALA A 68 20.08 -1.63 -19.06
N GLN A 69 20.71 -2.56 -18.34
CA GLN A 69 22.14 -2.82 -18.41
C GLN A 69 22.57 -3.32 -19.80
N ARG A 70 21.78 -4.18 -20.44
CA ARG A 70 22.03 -4.62 -21.83
C ARG A 70 22.01 -3.45 -22.80
N LEU A 71 21.01 -2.58 -22.68
CA LEU A 71 20.90 -1.39 -23.53
C LEU A 71 22.07 -0.42 -23.27
N GLU A 72 22.43 -0.20 -22.01
CA GLU A 72 23.58 0.62 -21.64
C GLU A 72 24.87 0.09 -22.25
N TRP A 73 25.09 -1.24 -22.15
CA TRP A 73 26.25 -1.87 -22.77
C TRP A 73 26.27 -1.69 -24.29
N ALA A 74 25.13 -1.89 -24.95
CA ALA A 74 25.01 -1.69 -26.41
C ALA A 74 25.28 -0.23 -26.82
N LEU A 75 24.78 0.75 -26.05
CA LEU A 75 25.03 2.17 -26.28
C LEU A 75 26.51 2.52 -26.07
N ARG A 76 27.15 2.00 -25.01
CA ARG A 76 28.59 2.19 -24.76
C ARG A 76 29.43 1.64 -25.92
N GLN A 77 29.11 0.45 -26.42
CA GLN A 77 29.78 -0.13 -27.58
C GLN A 77 29.59 0.73 -28.83
N ARG A 78 28.38 1.26 -29.05
CA ARG A 78 28.11 2.13 -30.19
C ARG A 78 28.86 3.46 -30.10
N ILE A 79 28.94 4.06 -28.91
CA ILE A 79 29.72 5.28 -28.66
C ILE A 79 31.19 5.00 -28.95
N GLU A 80 31.74 3.90 -28.43
CA GLU A 80 33.14 3.53 -28.65
C GLU A 80 33.45 3.31 -30.14
N GLU A 81 32.53 2.70 -30.88
CA GLU A 81 32.63 2.54 -32.34
C GLU A 81 32.61 3.89 -33.07
N LEU A 82 31.71 4.81 -32.69
CA LEU A 82 31.65 6.15 -33.26
C LEU A 82 32.91 6.96 -32.98
N GLU A 83 33.45 6.85 -31.76
CA GLU A 83 34.72 7.48 -31.41
C GLU A 83 35.90 6.91 -32.20
N ARG A 84 35.96 5.58 -32.41
CA ARG A 84 36.99 4.97 -33.27
C ARG A 84 36.90 5.51 -34.69
N ARG A 85 35.70 5.56 -35.27
CA ARG A 85 35.48 6.14 -36.61
C ARG A 85 35.88 7.61 -36.70
N LEU A 86 35.59 8.42 -35.67
CA LEU A 86 36.02 9.81 -35.60
C LEU A 86 37.55 9.93 -35.49
N ARG A 87 38.20 9.07 -34.70
CA ARG A 87 39.66 9.01 -34.59
C ARG A 87 40.29 8.61 -35.93
N ASP A 88 39.75 7.61 -36.63
CA ASP A 88 40.25 7.17 -37.94
C ASP A 88 40.11 8.28 -38.99
N LEU A 89 38.95 8.94 -39.08
CA LEU A 89 38.75 10.10 -39.95
C LEU A 89 39.71 11.25 -39.60
N GLY A 90 39.89 11.57 -38.31
CA GLY A 90 40.82 12.59 -37.85
C GLY A 90 42.30 12.25 -38.13
N GLN A 91 42.67 10.97 -38.10
CA GLN A 91 44.02 10.50 -38.45
C GLN A 91 44.28 10.53 -39.95
N THR A 92 43.29 10.21 -40.80
CA THR A 92 43.43 10.39 -42.26
C THR A 92 43.60 11.85 -42.67
N ALA A 93 43.13 12.80 -41.84
CA ALA A 93 43.32 14.24 -42.06
C ALA A 93 44.65 14.78 -41.52
N SER A 94 45.38 14.03 -40.68
CA SER A 94 46.62 14.48 -40.03
C SER A 94 47.79 13.55 -40.37
N VAL A 95 48.52 13.88 -41.45
CA VAL A 95 49.99 13.75 -41.68
C VAL A 95 50.29 13.63 -43.20
N PRO A 96 51.35 14.28 -43.78
CA PRO A 96 52.43 15.03 -43.13
C PRO A 96 52.52 16.53 -43.45
N ALA A 97 53.25 17.20 -42.56
CA ALA A 97 53.61 18.61 -42.52
C ALA A 97 54.67 19.02 -43.57
N ALA A 98 54.59 20.27 -44.03
CA ALA A 98 55.66 21.04 -44.66
C ALA A 98 55.96 22.31 -43.81
N PRO A 99 57.19 22.85 -43.81
CA PRO A 99 57.71 23.65 -42.69
C PRO A 99 57.45 25.16 -42.78
N LYS A 100 57.25 25.75 -41.59
CA LYS A 100 57.35 27.15 -41.14
C LYS A 100 57.65 28.27 -42.16
N ALA A 101 56.75 29.25 -42.21
CA ALA A 101 57.08 30.69 -42.31
C ALA A 101 56.02 31.53 -41.56
N ILE A 102 56.48 32.59 -40.88
CA ILE A 102 55.86 33.54 -39.92
C ILE A 102 55.25 34.75 -40.74
N PRO A 103 54.51 35.80 -40.26
CA PRO A 103 53.99 36.22 -38.93
C PRO A 103 52.49 36.57 -38.80
N ALA A 104 52.09 36.72 -37.53
CA ALA A 104 51.11 37.64 -36.94
C ALA A 104 50.18 38.49 -37.83
N VAL A 105 48.86 38.31 -37.62
CA VAL A 105 47.86 39.39 -37.64
C VAL A 105 46.88 39.16 -36.49
N GLU A 106 46.76 40.18 -35.65
CA GLU A 106 45.77 40.34 -34.58
C GLU A 106 44.38 40.52 -35.18
N THR A 107 43.37 39.74 -34.75
CA THR A 107 41.95 40.16 -34.65
C THR A 107 41.10 39.05 -33.97
N PRO A 108 39.93 39.38 -33.42
CA PRO A 108 39.64 39.26 -31.99
C PRO A 108 39.00 37.93 -31.60
N ALA A 109 39.06 37.64 -30.30
CA ALA A 109 38.36 36.56 -29.64
C ALA A 109 36.90 36.48 -30.11
N SER A 110 36.56 35.36 -30.75
CA SER A 110 35.16 34.98 -30.96
C SER A 110 34.51 34.79 -29.59
N PRO A 111 33.40 35.46 -29.26
CA PRO A 111 32.64 35.10 -28.09
C PRO A 111 32.06 33.71 -28.38
N MET A 112 32.31 32.78 -27.46
CA MET A 112 31.60 31.51 -27.43
C MET A 112 30.09 31.77 -27.57
N PRO A 113 29.33 30.94 -28.31
CA PRO A 113 27.90 30.95 -28.14
C PRO A 113 27.65 30.44 -26.72
N GLN A 114 27.46 31.37 -25.77
CA GLN A 114 26.83 31.06 -24.50
C GLN A 114 25.46 30.49 -24.85
N VAL A 115 25.37 29.16 -24.75
CA VAL A 115 24.12 28.44 -24.86
C VAL A 115 23.18 29.07 -23.84
N GLN A 116 22.14 29.68 -24.38
CA GLN A 116 21.21 30.54 -23.68
C GLN A 116 20.75 29.92 -22.37
N GLU A 117 20.95 30.71 -21.33
CA GLU A 117 20.75 30.43 -19.91
C GLU A 117 19.27 30.43 -19.52
N ALA A 118 18.39 29.95 -20.41
CA ALA A 118 16.95 29.80 -20.17
C ALA A 118 16.62 28.74 -19.09
N ARG A 119 17.64 28.14 -18.47
CA ARG A 119 17.55 27.24 -17.31
C ARG A 119 18.31 27.73 -16.08
N ARG A 120 19.01 28.88 -16.13
CA ARG A 120 19.76 29.39 -14.97
C ARG A 120 18.87 30.11 -13.96
N THR A 121 17.78 30.73 -14.41
CA THR A 121 16.81 31.41 -13.52
C THR A 121 16.02 30.43 -12.65
N ASP A 122 15.49 29.35 -13.23
CA ASP A 122 14.77 28.30 -12.47
C ASP A 122 15.70 27.51 -11.54
N GLY A 123 16.97 27.34 -11.94
CA GLY A 123 17.99 26.68 -11.12
C GLY A 123 18.31 27.47 -9.85
N ASP A 124 18.40 28.80 -9.97
CA ASP A 124 18.65 29.70 -8.84
C ASP A 124 17.43 29.80 -7.91
N GLU A 125 16.21 29.78 -8.46
CA GLU A 125 14.98 29.73 -7.67
C GLU A 125 14.87 28.41 -6.89
N PHE A 126 15.17 27.28 -7.53
CA PHE A 126 15.24 25.99 -6.85
C PHE A 126 16.33 25.95 -5.76
N ALA A 127 17.51 26.53 -6.03
CA ALA A 127 18.59 26.62 -5.06
C ALA A 127 18.17 27.46 -3.83
N ALA A 128 17.43 28.57 -4.05
CA ALA A 128 16.88 29.38 -2.97
C ALA A 128 15.82 28.63 -2.15
N VAL A 129 14.90 27.91 -2.79
CA VAL A 129 13.90 27.08 -2.10
C VAL A 129 14.56 25.96 -1.29
N LEU A 130 15.55 25.27 -1.87
CA LEU A 130 16.31 24.22 -1.18
C LEU A 130 17.05 24.78 0.03
N HIS A 131 17.72 25.92 -0.13
CA HIS A 131 18.43 26.59 0.96
C HIS A 131 17.47 27.02 2.08
N ALA A 132 16.29 27.55 1.73
CA ALA A 132 15.24 27.89 2.70
C ALA A 132 14.68 26.66 3.41
N SER A 133 14.54 25.53 2.70
CA SER A 133 14.09 24.26 3.28
C SER A 133 15.13 23.70 4.26
N ILE A 134 16.42 23.76 3.91
CA ILE A 134 17.52 23.32 4.76
C ILE A 134 17.59 24.14 6.05
N LEU A 135 17.47 25.48 5.96
CA LEU A 135 17.48 26.34 7.15
C LEU A 135 16.27 26.07 8.07
N ARG A 136 15.09 25.80 7.48
CA ARG A 136 13.90 25.42 8.25
C ARG A 136 14.09 24.07 8.95
N GLU A 137 14.67 23.09 8.25
CA GLU A 137 14.97 21.77 8.80
C GLU A 137 16.01 21.85 9.92
N GLN A 138 17.07 22.65 9.75
CA GLN A 138 18.08 22.87 10.79
C GLN A 138 17.51 23.59 12.01
N ALA A 139 16.66 24.61 11.82
CA ALA A 139 15.97 25.28 12.92
C ALA A 139 15.03 24.31 13.67
N ARG A 140 14.38 23.40 12.95
CA ARG A 140 13.54 22.35 13.53
C ARG A 140 14.36 21.30 14.29
N ALA A 141 15.49 20.86 13.74
CA ALA A 141 16.42 19.92 14.36
C ALA A 141 17.10 20.49 15.62
N VAL A 142 17.31 21.81 15.69
CA VAL A 142 17.80 22.50 16.89
C VAL A 142 16.70 22.72 17.93
N ALA A 143 15.43 22.80 17.52
CA ALA A 143 14.28 22.97 18.41
C ALA A 143 13.70 21.66 18.96
N GLU A 144 14.10 20.50 18.43
CA GLU A 144 13.65 19.20 18.90
C GLU A 144 14.57 18.68 20.03
N PRO A 145 14.08 18.54 21.28
CA PRO A 145 14.84 17.84 22.31
C PRO A 145 14.96 16.35 21.95
N PRO A 146 16.06 15.66 22.34
CA PRO A 146 16.26 14.26 22.01
C PRO A 146 15.10 13.42 22.53
N ALA A 147 14.42 12.73 21.61
CA ALA A 147 13.46 11.70 21.93
C ALA A 147 14.12 10.68 22.86
N GLN A 148 13.62 10.63 24.10
CA GLN A 148 14.04 9.63 25.09
C GLN A 148 13.74 8.23 24.54
N PRO A 149 14.69 7.30 24.61
CA PRO A 149 14.43 5.90 24.28
C PRO A 149 13.39 5.36 25.28
N TYR A 150 12.30 4.85 24.73
CA TYR A 150 11.24 4.15 25.47
C TYR A 150 11.87 2.98 26.23
N THR A 151 12.05 3.16 27.53
CA THR A 151 12.31 2.08 28.47
C THR A 151 10.96 1.55 28.93
N THR A 152 10.74 0.26 28.70
CA THR A 152 9.67 -0.52 29.30
C THR A 152 9.98 -0.69 30.80
N GLY A 153 9.54 0.27 31.60
CA GLY A 153 9.63 0.26 33.06
C GLY A 153 8.24 0.24 33.67
N ALA A 154 7.83 -0.92 34.18
CA ALA A 154 6.62 -1.10 34.97
C ALA A 154 6.69 -0.32 36.30
N ALA A 155 5.62 0.40 36.63
CA ALA A 155 5.27 0.78 38.01
C ALA A 155 3.74 0.70 38.18
N PRO A 156 3.25 0.25 39.34
CA PRO A 156 1.89 -0.26 39.50
C PRO A 156 0.89 0.89 39.66
N GLN A 157 -0.11 0.96 38.79
CA GLN A 157 -1.26 1.81 39.03
C GLN A 157 -2.24 1.09 39.96
N VAL A 158 -2.46 1.68 41.13
CA VAL A 158 -3.48 1.31 42.11
C VAL A 158 -4.85 1.52 41.46
N TYR A 159 -5.59 0.43 41.27
CA TYR A 159 -6.94 0.45 40.74
C TYR A 159 -7.94 0.91 41.82
N VAL A 160 -8.67 1.99 41.56
CA VAL A 160 -9.84 2.40 42.34
C VAL A 160 -11.08 2.17 41.47
N PRO A 161 -12.03 1.30 41.85
CA PRO A 161 -13.24 1.05 41.08
C PRO A 161 -14.31 2.13 41.31
N PRO A 162 -15.03 2.59 40.27
CA PRO A 162 -16.32 3.26 40.46
C PRO A 162 -17.47 2.24 40.53
N ALA A 163 -18.34 2.42 41.53
CA ALA A 163 -19.54 1.64 41.82
C ALA A 163 -20.69 1.92 40.80
N PRO A 164 -21.76 1.08 40.76
CA PRO A 164 -22.57 0.85 39.57
C PRO A 164 -23.69 1.88 39.39
N ARG A 165 -23.94 2.31 38.14
CA ARG A 165 -25.18 2.99 37.75
C ARG A 165 -26.22 1.97 37.29
N ALA A 166 -27.40 2.09 37.86
CA ALA A 166 -28.55 1.23 37.67
C ALA A 166 -29.13 1.26 36.23
N ALA A 167 -29.51 0.05 35.80
CA ALA A 167 -30.54 -0.37 34.85
C ALA A 167 -31.21 0.64 33.90
N LEU A 168 -31.03 0.41 32.59
CA LEU A 168 -32.06 0.56 31.54
C LEU A 168 -31.93 -0.64 30.56
N PRO A 169 -33.03 -1.14 29.96
CA PRO A 169 -33.06 -2.44 29.29
C PRO A 169 -32.46 -2.36 27.87
N GLN A 170 -31.43 -3.16 27.57
CA GLN A 170 -31.01 -3.40 26.18
C GLN A 170 -31.89 -4.50 25.55
N GLU A 171 -32.66 -4.12 24.53
CA GLU A 171 -33.23 -5.06 23.57
C GLU A 171 -32.12 -5.87 22.89
N ARG A 172 -32.35 -7.18 22.82
CA ARG A 172 -31.49 -8.12 22.09
C ARG A 172 -31.72 -7.95 20.58
N PRO A 173 -30.68 -7.87 19.74
CA PRO A 173 -30.84 -8.14 18.32
C PRO A 173 -31.06 -9.65 18.13
N ALA A 174 -32.19 -10.00 17.51
CA ALA A 174 -32.51 -11.37 17.11
C ALA A 174 -31.56 -11.88 15.99
N PRO A 175 -31.23 -13.18 15.95
CA PRO A 175 -30.54 -13.79 14.81
C PRO A 175 -31.50 -13.98 13.61
N PRO A 176 -31.04 -13.87 12.35
CA PRO A 176 -31.88 -14.13 11.18
C PRO A 176 -32.16 -15.65 11.00
N PRO A 177 -33.29 -16.03 10.38
CA PRO A 177 -33.69 -17.44 10.20
C PRO A 177 -32.87 -18.15 9.11
N PRO A 178 -32.75 -19.50 9.17
CA PRO A 178 -32.19 -20.30 8.09
C PRO A 178 -33.29 -20.61 7.07
N THR A 179 -33.01 -20.51 5.77
CA THR A 179 -33.85 -21.12 4.73
C THR A 179 -33.04 -22.20 4.03
N HIS A 180 -33.43 -23.44 4.28
CA HIS A 180 -32.98 -24.65 3.60
C HIS A 180 -33.74 -24.83 2.27
N GLY A 181 -33.09 -25.51 1.32
CA GLY A 181 -33.73 -26.25 0.21
C GLY A 181 -33.51 -25.59 -1.16
N GLN A 182 -32.94 -26.22 -2.19
CA GLN A 182 -32.87 -27.65 -2.51
C GLN A 182 -31.69 -28.00 -3.46
N PRO A 183 -31.38 -29.30 -3.66
CA PRO A 183 -30.12 -29.80 -4.23
C PRO A 183 -30.20 -30.35 -5.68
N MET A 184 -29.06 -30.27 -6.40
CA MET A 184 -28.47 -31.21 -7.41
C MET A 184 -29.30 -31.60 -8.67
N PRO A 185 -28.70 -32.05 -9.81
CA PRO A 185 -27.43 -32.77 -9.93
C PRO A 185 -26.48 -32.38 -11.09
N LEU A 186 -25.25 -32.88 -10.95
CA LEU A 186 -24.24 -33.04 -11.99
C LEU A 186 -24.74 -33.97 -13.12
N GLN A 187 -24.57 -33.56 -14.37
CA GLN A 187 -24.52 -34.50 -15.49
C GLN A 187 -23.33 -34.14 -16.39
N ARG A 188 -22.33 -35.03 -16.35
CA ARG A 188 -21.14 -35.02 -17.19
C ARG A 188 -21.43 -35.97 -18.36
N THR A 189 -21.58 -35.45 -19.56
CA THR A 189 -21.63 -36.24 -20.80
C THR A 189 -20.69 -35.61 -21.82
N GLN A 190 -19.99 -36.48 -22.55
CA GLN A 190 -18.81 -36.24 -23.38
C GLN A 190 -19.15 -35.64 -24.77
N LEU A 191 -18.12 -35.07 -25.41
CA LEU A 191 -17.99 -34.44 -26.74
C LEU A 191 -18.51 -35.30 -27.93
N PRO A 192 -18.86 -34.74 -29.12
CA PRO A 192 -17.87 -34.27 -30.12
C PRO A 192 -18.21 -32.99 -30.94
N ASP A 193 -17.13 -32.42 -31.48
CA ASP A 193 -16.95 -31.40 -32.52
C ASP A 193 -18.17 -30.93 -33.35
N THR A 194 -18.41 -29.61 -33.34
CA THR A 194 -18.69 -28.87 -34.57
C THR A 194 -18.23 -27.42 -34.43
N ALA A 195 -17.46 -26.96 -35.41
CA ALA A 195 -16.77 -25.68 -35.48
C ALA A 195 -17.71 -24.47 -35.45
N VAL A 196 -17.47 -23.54 -34.53
CA VAL A 196 -17.85 -22.11 -34.63
C VAL A 196 -16.75 -21.29 -33.95
N PRO A 197 -16.11 -20.30 -34.61
CA PRO A 197 -15.17 -19.41 -33.92
C PRO A 197 -15.96 -18.46 -33.00
N PRO A 198 -15.56 -18.28 -31.72
CA PRO A 198 -16.18 -17.27 -30.87
C PRO A 198 -15.79 -15.85 -31.33
N PRO A 199 -16.70 -14.87 -31.21
CA PRO A 199 -16.45 -13.48 -31.58
C PRO A 199 -15.36 -12.84 -30.69
N PRO A 200 -14.68 -11.77 -31.15
CA PRO A 200 -13.63 -11.12 -30.37
C PRO A 200 -14.20 -10.56 -29.06
N ALA A 201 -13.55 -10.91 -27.94
CA ALA A 201 -13.83 -10.33 -26.64
C ALA A 201 -13.56 -8.81 -26.66
N PRO A 202 -14.35 -7.99 -25.93
CA PRO A 202 -14.10 -6.56 -25.85
C PRO A 202 -12.73 -6.29 -25.19
N PRO A 203 -12.03 -5.20 -25.57
CA PRO A 203 -10.73 -4.86 -24.98
C PRO A 203 -10.85 -4.66 -23.47
N ILE A 204 -10.02 -5.36 -22.71
CA ILE A 204 -9.78 -5.05 -21.30
C ILE A 204 -9.00 -3.73 -21.29
N GLU A 205 -9.68 -2.63 -20.99
CA GLU A 205 -9.02 -1.36 -20.69
C GLU A 205 -8.13 -1.53 -19.46
N PRO A 206 -6.90 -0.98 -19.45
CA PRO A 206 -6.07 -0.96 -18.26
C PRO A 206 -6.76 -0.10 -17.19
N GLU A 207 -7.06 -0.70 -16.05
CA GLU A 207 -7.54 -0.04 -14.84
C GLU A 207 -6.48 0.99 -14.40
N ALA A 208 -6.71 2.24 -14.77
CA ALA A 208 -5.77 3.33 -14.55
C ALA A 208 -6.01 3.91 -13.15
N PRO A 209 -5.02 3.87 -12.23
CA PRO A 209 -5.18 4.40 -10.87
C PRO A 209 -5.55 5.89 -10.84
N ALA A 210 -5.22 6.64 -11.91
CA ALA A 210 -5.59 8.05 -12.04
C ALA A 210 -7.12 8.27 -12.14
N LYS A 211 -7.88 7.33 -12.72
CA LYS A 211 -9.35 7.46 -12.83
C LYS A 211 -10.02 7.33 -11.46
N GLU A 212 -9.47 6.48 -10.58
CA GLU A 212 -9.95 6.31 -9.21
C GLU A 212 -9.68 7.57 -8.38
N ASP A 213 -8.49 8.16 -8.51
CA ASP A 213 -8.13 9.39 -7.81
C ASP A 213 -9.03 10.57 -8.23
N GLU A 214 -9.31 10.72 -9.53
CA GLU A 214 -10.27 11.71 -10.03
C GLU A 214 -11.69 11.47 -9.52
N ALA A 215 -12.13 10.20 -9.47
CA ALA A 215 -13.43 9.82 -8.95
C ALA A 215 -13.57 10.14 -7.45
N ILE A 216 -12.51 9.91 -6.66
CA ILE A 216 -12.47 10.21 -5.22
C ILE A 216 -12.49 11.73 -4.98
N ILE A 217 -11.73 12.51 -5.76
CA ILE A 217 -11.73 13.98 -5.65
C ILE A 217 -13.12 14.54 -5.98
N LYS A 218 -13.72 14.08 -7.09
CA LYS A 218 -15.07 14.47 -7.51
C LYS A 218 -16.12 14.07 -6.48
N ALA A 219 -16.03 12.86 -5.93
CA ALA A 219 -16.94 12.37 -4.88
C ALA A 219 -16.89 13.24 -3.63
N ARG A 220 -15.69 13.63 -3.17
CA ARG A 220 -15.53 14.52 -2.01
C ARG A 220 -16.15 15.89 -2.26
N ALA A 221 -15.97 16.45 -3.46
CA ALA A 221 -16.58 17.72 -3.85
C ALA A 221 -18.11 17.65 -3.84
N LEU A 222 -18.70 16.58 -4.40
CA LEU A 222 -20.15 16.39 -4.44
C LEU A 222 -20.77 16.16 -3.05
N LEU A 223 -20.06 15.42 -2.18
CA LEU A 223 -20.48 15.24 -0.78
C LEU A 223 -20.43 16.56 0.00
N ARG A 224 -19.42 17.40 -0.25
CA ARG A 224 -19.34 18.76 0.33
C ARG A 224 -20.44 19.69 -0.18
N ALA A 225 -20.84 19.51 -1.45
CA ALA A 225 -21.99 20.20 -2.05
C ALA A 225 -23.36 19.69 -1.54
N GLY A 226 -23.39 18.75 -0.59
CA GLY A 226 -24.62 18.26 0.03
C GLY A 226 -25.40 17.22 -0.79
N ARG A 227 -24.81 16.63 -1.84
CA ARG A 227 -25.44 15.55 -2.60
C ARG A 227 -25.57 14.28 -1.75
N THR A 228 -26.58 13.47 -2.04
CA THR A 228 -26.82 12.20 -1.33
C THR A 228 -25.79 11.15 -1.75
N ILE A 229 -25.44 10.26 -0.83
CA ILE A 229 -24.40 9.24 -1.03
C ILE A 229 -24.72 8.36 -2.24
N GLU A 230 -25.98 7.99 -2.43
CA GLU A 230 -26.44 7.17 -3.56
C GLU A 230 -26.29 7.88 -4.91
N GLN A 231 -26.53 9.20 -4.95
CA GLN A 231 -26.37 9.99 -6.15
C GLN A 231 -24.89 10.12 -6.52
N VAL A 232 -24.03 10.34 -5.51
CA VAL A 232 -22.57 10.40 -5.71
C VAL A 232 -22.03 9.05 -6.17
N ALA A 233 -22.52 7.93 -5.62
CA ALA A 233 -22.12 6.58 -6.04
C ALA A 233 -22.46 6.32 -7.51
N ARG A 234 -23.65 6.71 -7.96
CA ARG A 234 -24.05 6.58 -9.37
C ARG A 234 -23.24 7.47 -10.32
N GLU A 235 -22.82 8.64 -9.85
CA GLU A 235 -22.11 9.62 -10.69
C GLU A 235 -20.59 9.38 -10.75
N THR A 236 -19.99 8.84 -9.69
CA THR A 236 -18.53 8.66 -9.57
C THR A 236 -18.09 7.20 -9.65
N GLY A 237 -19.02 6.25 -9.55
CA GLY A 237 -18.71 4.81 -9.50
C GLY A 237 -18.07 4.37 -8.17
N VAL A 238 -17.90 5.29 -7.22
CA VAL A 238 -17.31 4.99 -5.91
C VAL A 238 -18.32 4.25 -5.03
N GLU A 239 -17.87 3.21 -4.33
CA GLU A 239 -18.72 2.39 -3.47
C GLU A 239 -19.41 3.20 -2.36
N ILE A 240 -20.67 2.85 -2.06
CA ILE A 240 -21.48 3.51 -1.02
C ILE A 240 -20.79 3.48 0.34
N GLY A 241 -20.09 2.38 0.66
CA GLY A 241 -19.32 2.23 1.90
C GLY A 241 -18.18 3.25 2.01
N ALA A 242 -17.40 3.41 0.94
CA ALA A 242 -16.32 4.39 0.86
C ALA A 242 -16.85 5.83 0.96
N LEU A 243 -17.94 6.15 0.26
CA LEU A 243 -18.57 7.47 0.33
C LEU A 243 -19.13 7.82 1.71
N ARG A 244 -19.68 6.83 2.43
CA ARG A 244 -20.14 7.01 3.82
C ARG A 244 -18.97 7.35 4.74
N LEU A 245 -17.82 6.69 4.56
CA LEU A 245 -16.60 6.97 5.31
C LEU A 245 -16.06 8.37 4.97
N MET A 246 -15.98 8.72 3.68
CA MET A 246 -15.54 10.05 3.22
C MET A 246 -16.41 11.18 3.80
N LYS A 247 -17.72 10.96 3.89
CA LYS A 247 -18.66 11.91 4.51
C LYS A 247 -18.41 12.06 6.01
N GLN A 248 -18.14 10.97 6.73
CA GLN A 248 -17.81 11.02 8.16
C GLN A 248 -16.49 11.75 8.42
N MET A 249 -15.47 11.51 7.58
CA MET A 249 -14.18 12.20 7.70
C MET A 249 -14.33 13.71 7.44
N THR A 250 -15.08 14.09 6.40
CA THR A 250 -15.31 15.51 6.08
C THR A 250 -16.19 16.26 7.09
N GLN A 251 -16.95 15.55 7.93
CA GLN A 251 -17.73 16.15 9.02
C GLN A 251 -16.92 16.34 10.32
N ARG A 252 -15.78 15.66 10.43
CA ARG A 252 -14.95 15.64 11.64
C ARG A 252 -13.77 16.61 11.55
N ASP A 253 -13.45 17.07 10.34
CA ASP A 253 -12.55 18.19 10.02
C ASP A 253 -13.31 19.53 10.07
#